data_AF-A0A2G4T5V2-F1
#
_entry.id   AF-A0A2G4T5V2-F1
#
_cell.length_a   1.000
_cell.length_b   1.000
_cell.length_c   1.000
_cell.angle_alpha   90.00
_cell.angle_beta   90.00
_cell.angle_gamma   90.00
#
_symmetry.space_group_name_H-M   'P 1'
#
loop_
_entity.id
_entity.type
_entity.pdbx_description
1 polymer ?
#
loop_
_entity_poly.entity_id
_entity_poly.type
_entity_poly.pdbx_seq_one_letter_code
_entity_poly.pdbx_strand_id
1 'polypeptide(L)' 'MGGYYAVRVGRHQGIYRNWADCKEQVNGVSGAKFKKFNSLEEAQSFVDAG' A
#
# COMPACT_ATOMS: atom_id res chain seq x y z
N MET A 1 1.05 -15.61 8.61
CA MET A 1 1.76 -15.03 7.45
C MET A 1 1.13 -13.69 7.12
N GLY A 2 1.67 -12.61 7.70
CA GLY A 2 1.23 -11.24 7.40
C GLY A 2 2.03 -10.71 6.22
N GLY A 3 1.34 -10.18 5.21
CA GLY A 3 1.98 -9.45 4.12
C GLY A 3 1.86 -7.94 4.35
N TYR A 4 2.71 -7.17 3.70
CA TYR A 4 2.75 -5.72 3.73
C TYR A 4 1.96 -5.16 2.55
N TYR A 5 1.11 -4.18 2.80
CA TYR A 5 0.30 -3.50 1.80
C TYR A 5 0.94 -2.15 1.48
N ALA A 6 1.62 -2.06 0.36
CA ALA A 6 2.19 -0.82 -0.13
C ALA A 6 1.12 -0.03 -0.89
N VAL A 7 0.82 1.19 -0.46
CA VAL A 7 -0.06 2.14 -1.14
C VAL A 7 0.81 3.22 -1.77
N ARG A 8 0.83 3.24 -3.11
CA ARG A 8 1.53 4.25 -3.91
C ARG A 8 0.62 5.40 -4.30
N VAL A 9 -0.63 5.10 -4.64
CA VAL A 9 -1.66 6.10 -4.93
C VAL A 9 -2.87 5.79 -4.07
N GLY A 10 -3.21 6.71 -3.19
CA GLY A 10 -4.27 6.61 -2.20
C GLY A 10 -4.42 7.95 -1.49
N ARG A 11 -5.26 8.00 -0.45
CA ARG A 11 -5.35 9.17 0.44
C ARG A 11 -4.03 9.44 1.14
N HIS A 12 -3.41 8.36 1.63
CA HIS A 12 -2.10 8.39 2.25
C HIS A 12 -1.21 7.32 1.60
N GLN A 13 -0.08 7.75 1.03
CA GLN A 13 0.95 6.86 0.51
C GLN A 13 1.79 6.29 1.65
N GLY A 14 2.12 5.00 1.58
CA GLY A 14 2.87 4.32 2.64
C GLY A 14 2.68 2.81 2.66
N ILE A 15 3.32 2.14 3.61
CA ILE A 15 3.24 0.69 3.79
C ILE A 15 2.41 0.38 5.04
N TYR A 16 1.34 -0.37 4.84
CA TYR A 16 0.41 -0.79 5.88
C TYR A 16 0.60 -2.27 6.17
N ARG A 17 0.50 -2.66 7.44
CA ARG A 17 0.51 -4.08 7.86
C ARG A 17 -0.90 -4.68 7.91
N ASN A 18 -1.92 -3.83 7.81
CA ASN A 18 -3.33 -4.19 7.97
C ASN A 18 -4.10 -3.84 6.69
N TRP A 19 -4.97 -4.77 6.26
CA TRP A 19 -5.87 -4.52 5.15
C TRP A 19 -6.93 -3.45 5.46
N ALA A 20 -7.43 -3.39 6.70
CA ALA A 20 -8.44 -2.40 7.09
C ALA A 20 -7.94 -0.97 6.85
N ASP A 21 -6.75 -0.66 7.34
CA ASP A 21 -6.10 0.64 7.17
C ASP A 21 -5.83 0.94 5.69
N CYS A 22 -5.19 0.00 4.98
CA CYS A 22 -4.97 0.11 3.54
C CYS A 22 -6.26 0.37 2.76
N LYS A 23 -7.34 -0.35 3.11
CA LYS A 23 -8.65 -0.21 2.46
C LYS A 23 -9.19 1.19 2.67
N GLU A 24 -9.13 1.76 3.86
CA GLU A 24 -9.60 3.13 4.10
C GLU A 24 -8.82 4.19 3.30
N GLN A 25 -7.55 3.91 2.97
CA GLN A 25 -6.73 4.81 2.16
C GLN A 25 -7.01 4.71 0.66
N VAL A 26 -7.37 3.53 0.16
CA VAL A 26 -7.60 3.31 -1.28
C VAL A 26 -9.08 3.37 -1.66
N ASN A 27 -9.98 3.14 -0.69
CA ASN A 27 -11.42 3.12 -0.91
C ASN A 27 -11.95 4.53 -1.21
N GLY A 28 -12.49 4.69 -2.40
CA GLY A 28 -12.99 5.98 -2.90
C GLY A 28 -11.93 6.85 -3.58
N VAL A 29 -10.70 6.35 -3.76
CA VAL A 29 -9.67 7.06 -4.53
C VAL A 29 -9.66 6.58 -5.97
N SER A 30 -10.05 7.47 -6.89
CA SER A 30 -9.98 7.19 -8.32
C SER A 30 -8.52 7.01 -8.76
N GLY A 31 -8.20 5.84 -9.30
CA GLY A 31 -6.83 5.50 -9.71
C GLY A 31 -5.92 5.05 -8.57
N ALA A 32 -6.48 4.59 -7.45
CA ALA A 32 -5.69 4.03 -6.35
C ALA A 32 -4.75 2.92 -6.84
N LYS A 33 -3.47 2.98 -6.43
CA LYS A 33 -2.44 2.00 -6.72
C LYS A 33 -1.91 1.48 -5.41
N PHE A 34 -2.25 0.24 -5.10
CA PHE A 34 -1.73 -0.47 -3.95
C PHE A 34 -1.35 -1.89 -4.35
N LYS A 35 -0.39 -2.48 -3.64
CA LYS A 35 0.08 -3.84 -3.89
C LYS A 35 0.52 -4.51 -2.59
N LYS A 36 0.20 -5.79 -2.44
CA LYS A 36 0.65 -6.60 -1.30
C LYS A 36 1.98 -7.26 -1.63
N PHE A 37 2.91 -7.18 -0.69
CA PHE A 37 4.23 -7.79 -0.74
C PHE A 37 4.43 -8.67 0.48
N ASN A 38 5.37 -9.61 0.37
CA ASN A 38 5.79 -10.43 1.51
C ASN A 38 6.96 -9.81 2.26
N SER A 39 7.67 -8.85 1.63
CA SER A 39 8.81 -8.13 2.20
C SER A 39 8.55 -6.63 2.28
N LEU A 40 9.04 -6.02 3.36
CA LEU A 40 8.95 -4.58 3.56
C LEU A 40 9.81 -3.81 2.55
N GLU A 41 10.95 -4.37 2.15
CA GLU A 41 11.82 -3.81 1.11
C GLU A 41 11.11 -3.67 -0.24
N GLU A 42 10.48 -4.74 -0.73
CA GLU A 42 9.72 -4.69 -1.99
C GLU A 42 8.54 -3.71 -1.91
N ALA A 43 7.86 -3.68 -0.76
CA ALA A 43 6.80 -2.72 -0.49
C ALA A 43 7.32 -1.28 -0.52
N GLN A 44 8.47 -1.01 0.09
CA GLN A 44 9.10 0.31 0.12
C GLN A 44 9.53 0.72 -1.28
N SER A 45 10.20 -0.16 -2.02
CA SER A 45 10.56 0.11 -3.42
C SER A 45 9.34 0.37 -4.29
N PHE A 46 8.19 -0.25 -4.03
CA PHE A 46 6.97 0.05 -4.79
C PHE A 46 6.40 1.43 -4.49
N VAL A 47 6.44 1.89 -3.23
CA VAL A 47 6.00 3.24 -2.86
C VAL A 47 7.00 4.28 -3.37
N ASP A 48 8.30 4.00 -3.28
CA ASP A 48 9.41 4.87 -3.68
C ASP A 48 9.63 4.94 -5.20
N ALA A 49 9.27 3.88 -5.94
CA ALA A 49 9.27 3.86 -7.40
C ALA A 49 8.14 4.76 -7.95
N GLY A 50 8.38 6.06 -7.87
CA GLY A 50 7.61 7.17 -8.46
C GLY A 50 8.24 7.65 -9.74
#